data_AF-A0A925HAB8-F1
#
_entry.id   AF-A0A925HAB8-F1
#
_cell.length_a   1.000
_cell.length_b   1.000
_cell.length_c   1.000
_cell.angle_alpha   90.00
_cell.angle_beta   90.00
_cell.angle_gamma   90.00
#
_symmetry.space_group_name_H-M   'P 1'
#
loop_
_entity.id
_entity.type
_entity.pdbx_description
1 polymer ?
#
loop_
_entity_poly.entity_id
_entity_poly.type
_entity_poly.pdbx_seq_one_letter_code
_entity_poly.pdbx_strand_id
1 'polypeptide(L)'
;MEVFVEKFADLKILRYAVPGFEALDLNRKLYIYYLSEAALCGRDILWDQNNRYNLRLRAVLETIWDTFKGDRDTDSFKSFEIYLKRVWFSNGIHHHYSTEKIPVGFSETYFDELVANSLWGDFKLPFGVELEDFIASLKDVLFDPKKEAKRVNLDPDKDLIQASSNNYYKEVTQSEAEAFYTGLKASAGSEPVSYGLNSTLVKEKDQLVEKVWKVDGKYGKAIEKIVFWLAKASEYAENDLQKKHIASLIEYYKTGDLSLFDQYSIEWVKELEGDIDFVNGFIEVYGDPLGIKASWESIVNYKDKEATKRAVILSENAQWFEDHSPVSAEFKKPAVKGVSAKVINVAILAGDCYPATPIGINLPNAEWIREKHGSKSVTIENITYAYFLESMNNGMLEEFAGSEEEMERARQYGYLAGNLHTDLHECLGHGSGKVREGVSTENLKNYYSTIEETRADLFALYYMM
;
A
#
# COMPACT_ATOMS: atom_id res chain seq x y z
N MET A 1 -3.11 25.20 9.61
CA MET A 1 -2.25 24.69 8.52
C MET A 1 -3.13 24.49 7.30
N GLU A 2 -2.75 25.02 6.14
CA GLU A 2 -3.47 24.73 4.90
C GLU A 2 -3.01 23.36 4.37
N VAL A 3 -3.92 22.39 4.41
CA VAL A 3 -3.67 20.98 4.01
C VAL A 3 -3.99 20.73 2.55
N PHE A 4 -4.84 21.54 1.92
CA PHE A 4 -5.17 21.42 0.50
C PHE A 4 -3.97 21.88 -0.37
N VAL A 5 -3.71 21.13 -1.44
CA VAL A 5 -2.66 21.45 -2.43
C VAL A 5 -3.29 21.78 -3.78
N GLU A 6 -3.98 20.80 -4.36
CA GLU A 6 -4.68 20.97 -5.64
C GLU A 6 -5.82 19.96 -5.79
N LYS A 7 -6.70 20.20 -6.76
CA LYS A 7 -7.76 19.28 -7.18
C LYS A 7 -7.73 19.15 -8.70
N PHE A 8 -7.75 17.93 -9.20
CA PHE A 8 -7.88 17.64 -10.62
C PHE A 8 -8.65 16.34 -10.81
N ALA A 9 -9.46 16.26 -11.87
CA ALA A 9 -10.39 15.15 -12.07
C ALA A 9 -11.20 14.85 -10.78
N ASP A 10 -11.18 13.59 -10.36
CA ASP A 10 -11.80 13.03 -9.16
C ASP A 10 -10.86 13.00 -7.94
N LEU A 11 -9.70 13.64 -8.02
CA LEU A 11 -8.62 13.54 -7.02
C LEU A 11 -8.37 14.87 -6.31
N LYS A 12 -8.09 14.78 -5.01
CA LYS A 12 -7.67 15.90 -4.18
C LYS A 12 -6.30 15.57 -3.57
N ILE A 13 -5.33 16.44 -3.81
CA ILE A 13 -3.99 16.31 -3.24
C ILE A 13 -3.94 17.09 -1.94
N LEU A 14 -3.56 16.40 -0.87
CA LEU A 14 -3.39 16.96 0.46
C LEU A 14 -1.92 16.88 0.88
N ARG A 15 -1.55 17.69 1.86
CA ARG A 15 -0.29 17.62 2.60
C ARG A 15 -0.57 17.38 4.09
N TYR A 16 0.37 16.73 4.76
CA TYR A 16 0.33 16.48 6.20
C TYR A 16 1.54 17.11 6.90
N ALA A 17 1.38 17.47 8.18
CA ALA A 17 2.50 17.88 9.03
C ALA A 17 3.24 16.65 9.57
N VAL A 18 4.49 16.86 9.99
CA VAL A 18 5.30 15.85 10.68
C VAL A 18 5.54 16.35 12.12
N PRO A 19 4.52 16.32 13.00
CA PRO A 19 4.54 17.03 14.28
C PRO A 19 5.61 16.49 15.23
N GLY A 20 6.36 17.39 15.88
CA GLY A 20 7.39 17.02 16.87
C GLY A 20 8.70 16.52 16.25
N PHE A 21 8.82 16.45 14.92
CA PHE A 21 10.05 16.02 14.25
C PHE A 21 11.25 16.91 14.61
N GLU A 22 11.05 18.22 14.73
CA GLU A 22 12.12 19.17 15.09
C GLU A 22 12.69 18.92 16.49
N ALA A 23 11.89 18.35 17.40
CA ALA A 23 12.30 18.04 18.76
C ALA A 23 13.08 16.72 18.89
N LEU A 24 13.08 15.87 17.86
CA LEU A 24 13.87 14.64 17.85
C LEU A 24 15.38 14.95 17.90
N ASP A 25 16.14 14.10 18.59
CA ASP A 25 17.59 14.17 18.56
C ASP A 25 18.15 13.86 17.16
N LEU A 26 19.43 14.17 16.95
CA LEU A 26 20.05 14.04 15.64
C LEU A 26 20.08 12.58 15.15
N ASN A 27 20.31 11.60 16.02
CA ASN A 27 20.40 10.20 15.61
C ASN A 27 19.04 9.71 15.12
N ARG A 28 17.96 10.07 15.81
CA ARG A 28 16.59 9.79 15.39
C ARG A 28 16.24 10.43 14.05
N LYS A 29 16.65 11.68 13.83
CA LYS A 29 16.47 12.36 12.52
C LYS A 29 17.23 11.67 11.40
N LEU A 30 18.49 11.25 11.66
CA LEU A 30 19.30 10.51 10.69
C LEU A 30 18.69 9.13 10.40
N TYR A 31 18.18 8.44 11.42
CA TYR A 31 17.51 7.16 11.25
C TYR A 31 16.26 7.31 10.36
N ILE A 32 15.38 8.26 10.65
CA ILE A 32 14.22 8.58 9.80
C ILE A 32 14.66 8.93 8.37
N TYR A 33 15.66 9.80 8.22
CA TYR A 33 16.17 10.21 6.91
C TYR A 33 16.60 9.01 6.05
N TYR A 34 17.46 8.13 6.58
CA TYR A 34 17.93 6.98 5.82
C TYR A 34 16.82 5.97 5.52
N LEU A 35 15.88 5.76 6.46
CA LEU A 35 14.69 4.96 6.19
C LEU A 35 13.82 5.60 5.08
N SER A 36 13.69 6.93 5.07
CA SER A 36 12.93 7.65 4.06
C SER A 36 13.58 7.53 2.67
N GLU A 37 14.90 7.61 2.58
CA GLU A 37 15.62 7.37 1.32
C GLU A 37 15.43 5.93 0.84
N ALA A 38 15.45 4.94 1.74
CA ALA A 38 15.12 3.56 1.40
C ALA A 38 13.68 3.43 0.87
N ALA A 39 12.72 4.14 1.46
CA ALA A 39 11.33 4.16 1.02
C ALA A 39 11.19 4.73 -0.41
N LEU A 40 11.80 5.88 -0.69
CA LEU A 40 11.66 6.54 -1.99
C LEU A 40 12.27 5.74 -3.16
N CYS A 41 13.24 4.87 -2.89
CA CYS A 41 13.88 4.02 -3.90
C CYS A 41 12.93 2.97 -4.51
N GLY A 42 11.85 2.61 -3.83
CA GLY A 42 10.93 1.56 -4.29
C GLY A 42 9.81 2.02 -5.23
N ARG A 43 9.68 3.33 -5.51
CA ARG A 43 8.60 3.87 -6.38
C ARG A 43 8.47 3.10 -7.69
N ASP A 44 9.57 2.88 -8.40
CA ASP A 44 9.53 2.26 -9.73
C ASP A 44 9.17 0.77 -9.71
N ILE A 45 9.32 0.11 -8.56
CA ILE A 45 8.91 -1.29 -8.37
C ILE A 45 7.38 -1.39 -8.52
N LEU A 46 6.64 -0.55 -7.79
CA LEU A 46 5.17 -0.55 -7.85
C LEU A 46 4.65 -0.21 -9.24
N TRP A 47 5.29 0.76 -9.93
CA TRP A 47 4.88 1.12 -11.28
C TRP A 47 4.96 -0.07 -12.23
N ASP A 48 6.06 -0.83 -12.20
CA ASP A 48 6.19 -2.04 -13.03
C ASP A 48 5.24 -3.17 -12.58
N GLN A 49 5.03 -3.34 -11.28
CA GLN A 49 4.06 -4.31 -10.74
C GLN A 49 2.63 -4.02 -11.23
N ASN A 50 2.23 -2.74 -11.24
CA ASN A 50 0.89 -2.33 -11.67
C ASN A 50 0.63 -2.55 -13.15
N ASN A 51 1.66 -2.41 -14.02
CA ASN A 51 1.54 -2.73 -15.45
C ASN A 51 2.91 -2.72 -16.15
N ARG A 52 3.14 -3.67 -17.06
CA ARG A 52 4.39 -3.79 -17.83
C ARG A 52 4.73 -2.61 -18.74
N TYR A 53 3.79 -1.70 -19.02
CA TYR A 53 4.02 -0.50 -19.82
C TYR A 53 4.22 0.76 -18.99
N ASN A 54 3.88 0.75 -17.70
CA ASN A 54 3.81 1.96 -16.86
C ASN A 54 5.10 2.76 -16.83
N LEU A 55 6.27 2.14 -16.60
CA LEU A 55 7.54 2.87 -16.57
C LEU A 55 7.88 3.52 -17.91
N ARG A 56 7.56 2.85 -19.03
CA ARG A 56 7.79 3.35 -20.39
C ARG A 56 6.84 4.50 -20.73
N LEU A 57 5.56 4.33 -20.40
CA LEU A 57 4.54 5.36 -20.55
C LEU A 57 4.87 6.59 -19.72
N ARG A 58 5.21 6.40 -18.44
CA ARG A 58 5.63 7.48 -17.56
C ARG A 58 6.79 8.27 -18.15
N ALA A 59 7.83 7.58 -18.61
CA ALA A 59 8.99 8.23 -19.21
C ALA A 59 8.63 9.09 -20.43
N VAL A 60 7.76 8.59 -21.32
CA VAL A 60 7.27 9.35 -22.49
C VAL A 60 6.47 10.57 -22.08
N LEU A 61 5.50 10.39 -21.17
CA LEU A 61 4.63 11.48 -20.72
C LEU A 61 5.43 12.54 -19.95
N GLU A 62 6.36 12.15 -19.08
CA GLU A 62 7.26 13.06 -18.35
C GLU A 62 8.19 13.81 -19.32
N THR A 63 8.72 13.14 -20.37
CA THR A 63 9.54 13.80 -21.39
C THR A 63 8.75 14.86 -22.16
N ILE A 64 7.51 14.57 -22.52
CA ILE A 64 6.60 15.55 -23.14
C ILE A 64 6.38 16.72 -22.17
N TRP A 65 6.02 16.42 -20.92
CA TRP A 65 5.78 17.45 -19.90
C TRP A 65 6.96 18.40 -19.69
N ASP A 66 8.17 17.86 -19.63
CA ASP A 66 9.38 18.65 -19.35
C ASP A 66 9.85 19.47 -20.56
N THR A 67 9.62 18.97 -21.79
CA THR A 67 10.30 19.51 -22.97
C THR A 67 9.38 20.12 -24.03
N PHE A 68 8.07 19.89 -23.95
CA PHE A 68 7.09 20.39 -24.92
C PHE A 68 7.21 21.91 -25.12
N LYS A 69 7.32 22.33 -26.39
CA LYS A 69 7.52 23.73 -26.83
C LYS A 69 6.27 24.39 -27.41
N GLY A 70 5.15 23.66 -27.52
CA GLY A 70 3.88 24.23 -27.96
C GLY A 70 3.16 25.02 -26.86
N ASP A 71 1.94 25.45 -27.18
CA ASP A 71 1.10 26.24 -26.26
C ASP A 71 0.47 25.37 -25.16
N ARG A 72 0.76 25.72 -23.91
CA ARG A 72 0.28 25.01 -22.70
C ARG A 72 -1.06 25.54 -22.19
N ASP A 73 -1.55 26.67 -22.71
CA ASP A 73 -2.81 27.28 -22.26
C ASP A 73 -4.05 26.70 -22.96
N THR A 74 -3.84 25.80 -23.93
CA THR A 74 -4.90 25.10 -24.66
C THR A 74 -5.65 24.07 -23.81
N ASP A 75 -6.92 23.84 -24.11
CA ASP A 75 -7.73 22.82 -23.42
C ASP A 75 -7.16 21.40 -23.63
N SER A 76 -6.57 21.12 -24.80
CA SER A 76 -5.95 19.84 -25.08
C SER A 76 -4.70 19.60 -24.23
N PHE A 77 -3.86 20.63 -24.01
CA PHE A 77 -2.70 20.50 -23.11
C PHE A 77 -3.16 20.30 -21.66
N LYS A 78 -4.20 21.01 -21.22
CA LYS A 78 -4.79 20.83 -19.89
C LYS A 78 -5.35 19.41 -19.70
N SER A 79 -5.98 18.82 -20.73
CA SER A 79 -6.38 17.41 -20.70
C SER A 79 -5.20 16.46 -20.55
N PHE A 80 -4.09 16.72 -21.26
CA PHE A 80 -2.84 15.95 -21.11
C PHE A 80 -2.25 16.09 -19.70
N GLU A 81 -2.20 17.31 -19.15
CA GLU A 81 -1.74 17.55 -17.78
C GLU A 81 -2.58 16.77 -16.77
N ILE A 82 -3.92 16.83 -16.87
CA ILE A 82 -4.82 16.08 -16.00
C ILE A 82 -4.55 14.57 -16.13
N TYR A 83 -4.38 14.05 -17.34
CA TYR A 83 -4.07 12.63 -17.55
C TYR A 83 -2.76 12.23 -16.87
N LEU A 84 -1.67 12.99 -17.08
CA LEU A 84 -0.38 12.75 -16.46
C LEU A 84 -0.46 12.77 -14.93
N LYS A 85 -1.17 13.75 -14.36
CA LYS A 85 -1.38 13.84 -12.91
C LYS A 85 -2.14 12.63 -12.36
N ARG A 86 -3.16 12.13 -13.07
CA ARG A 86 -3.88 10.90 -12.69
C ARG A 86 -2.98 9.66 -12.77
N VAL A 87 -2.10 9.60 -13.76
CA VAL A 87 -1.10 8.52 -13.92
C VAL A 87 -0.08 8.54 -12.77
N TRP A 88 0.42 9.72 -12.39
CA TRP A 88 1.26 9.88 -11.21
C TRP A 88 0.56 9.47 -9.92
N PHE A 89 -0.67 9.94 -9.72
CA PHE A 89 -1.45 9.62 -8.53
C PHE A 89 -1.74 8.12 -8.40
N SER A 90 -2.00 7.45 -9.51
CA SER A 90 -2.42 6.04 -9.50
C SER A 90 -1.26 5.05 -9.64
N ASN A 91 -0.01 5.55 -9.67
CA ASN A 91 1.18 4.74 -9.95
C ASN A 91 1.05 3.89 -11.23
N GLY A 92 0.42 4.44 -12.26
CA GLY A 92 0.12 3.73 -13.51
C GLY A 92 -1.09 4.27 -14.27
N ILE A 93 -1.43 3.62 -15.38
CA ILE A 93 -2.52 4.03 -16.28
C ILE A 93 -3.92 3.57 -15.87
N HIS A 94 -4.07 3.02 -14.67
CA HIS A 94 -5.34 2.52 -14.15
C HIS A 94 -5.75 3.32 -12.92
N HIS A 95 -7.05 3.56 -12.75
CA HIS A 95 -7.58 4.27 -11.60
C HIS A 95 -7.25 3.49 -10.32
N HIS A 96 -6.61 4.16 -9.34
CA HIS A 96 -6.12 3.53 -8.10
C HIS A 96 -7.18 2.70 -7.35
N TYR A 97 -8.43 3.19 -7.31
CA TYR A 97 -9.55 2.51 -6.64
C TYR A 97 -10.31 1.50 -7.52
N SER A 98 -10.97 1.94 -8.59
CA SER A 98 -11.79 1.06 -9.45
C SER A 98 -10.97 0.07 -10.29
N THR A 99 -9.66 0.31 -10.44
CA THR A 99 -8.71 -0.44 -11.27
C THR A 99 -8.96 -0.38 -12.79
N GLU A 100 -9.95 0.39 -13.24
CA GLU A 100 -10.23 0.60 -14.67
C GLU A 100 -9.15 1.46 -15.34
N LYS A 101 -8.88 1.23 -16.62
CA LYS A 101 -7.94 2.07 -17.36
C LYS A 101 -8.44 3.52 -17.42
N ILE A 102 -7.54 4.46 -17.13
CA ILE A 102 -7.79 5.90 -17.15
C ILE A 102 -7.98 6.35 -18.60
N PRO A 103 -9.12 6.97 -18.97
CA PRO A 103 -9.27 7.57 -20.29
C PRO A 103 -8.30 8.75 -20.47
N VAL A 104 -7.64 8.81 -21.63
CA VAL A 104 -6.64 9.84 -21.96
C VAL A 104 -7.20 11.26 -22.02
N GLY A 105 -8.43 11.45 -22.49
CA GLY A 105 -9.09 12.77 -22.50
C GLY A 105 -8.60 13.77 -23.57
N PHE A 106 -7.72 13.34 -24.48
CA PHE A 106 -7.28 14.08 -25.67
C PHE A 106 -7.21 13.14 -26.87
N SER A 107 -7.06 13.66 -28.09
CA SER A 107 -7.06 12.85 -29.32
C SER A 107 -5.70 12.22 -29.60
N GLU A 108 -5.69 11.11 -30.36
CA GLU A 108 -4.47 10.49 -30.87
C GLU A 108 -3.63 11.46 -31.70
N THR A 109 -4.27 12.30 -32.52
CA THR A 109 -3.60 13.32 -33.33
C THR A 109 -2.93 14.38 -32.46
N TYR A 110 -3.55 14.76 -31.34
CA TYR A 110 -2.93 15.70 -30.41
C TYR A 110 -1.74 15.07 -29.67
N PHE A 111 -1.79 13.77 -29.38
CA PHE A 111 -0.62 13.07 -28.85
C PHE A 111 0.56 13.08 -29.84
N ASP A 112 0.30 12.90 -31.14
CA ASP A 112 1.34 13.03 -32.16
C ASP A 112 1.95 14.43 -32.19
N GLU A 113 1.12 15.48 -32.03
CA GLU A 113 1.59 16.87 -31.91
C GLU A 113 2.46 17.07 -30.65
N LEU A 114 2.04 16.54 -29.50
CA LEU A 114 2.82 16.57 -28.26
C LEU A 114 4.20 15.93 -28.47
N VAL A 115 4.25 14.77 -29.12
CA VAL A 115 5.51 14.06 -29.42
C VAL A 115 6.37 14.87 -30.39
N ALA A 116 5.80 15.38 -31.48
CA ALA A 116 6.52 16.13 -32.51
C ALA A 116 7.13 17.45 -31.99
N ASN A 117 6.48 18.09 -31.00
CA ASN A 117 6.92 19.36 -30.41
C ASN A 117 7.68 19.20 -29.09
N SER A 118 8.16 17.99 -28.77
CA SER A 118 8.97 17.68 -27.60
C SER A 118 10.42 17.32 -27.97
N LEU A 119 11.34 17.41 -27.00
CA LEU A 119 12.77 17.14 -27.22
C LEU A 119 13.12 15.73 -26.74
N TRP A 120 13.61 14.90 -27.66
CA TRP A 120 13.90 13.47 -27.41
C TRP A 120 15.40 13.13 -27.32
N GLY A 121 16.29 14.12 -27.45
CA GLY A 121 17.74 13.88 -27.55
C GLY A 121 18.34 13.12 -26.36
N ASP A 122 17.83 13.35 -25.15
CA ASP A 122 18.29 12.68 -23.93
C ASP A 122 17.47 11.43 -23.57
N PHE A 123 16.39 11.15 -24.32
CA PHE A 123 15.48 10.06 -24.05
C PHE A 123 16.19 8.70 -24.21
N LYS A 124 16.07 7.84 -23.19
CA LYS A 124 16.75 6.54 -23.19
C LYS A 124 15.84 5.47 -23.80
N LEU A 125 16.13 5.10 -25.04
CA LEU A 125 15.47 4.00 -25.73
C LEU A 125 16.09 2.65 -25.36
N PRO A 126 15.29 1.57 -25.38
CA PRO A 126 15.84 0.21 -25.41
C PRO A 126 16.78 0.02 -26.61
N PHE A 127 17.81 -0.81 -26.44
CA PHE A 127 18.78 -1.07 -27.50
C PHE A 127 18.10 -1.62 -28.77
N GLY A 128 18.39 -1.02 -29.91
CA GLY A 128 17.86 -1.44 -31.22
C GLY A 128 16.39 -1.13 -31.46
N VAL A 129 15.77 -0.27 -30.64
CA VAL A 129 14.40 0.21 -30.83
C VAL A 129 14.42 1.67 -31.27
N GLU A 130 13.80 1.96 -32.41
CA GLU A 130 13.63 3.32 -32.91
C GLU A 130 12.53 4.07 -32.14
N LEU A 131 12.65 5.41 -32.04
CA LEU A 131 11.70 6.23 -31.29
C LEU A 131 10.27 6.09 -31.83
N GLU A 132 10.09 6.10 -33.15
CA GLU A 132 8.78 5.97 -33.80
C GLU A 132 8.09 4.65 -33.42
N ASP A 133 8.81 3.52 -33.50
CA ASP A 133 8.27 2.21 -33.13
C ASP A 133 7.93 2.14 -31.64
N PHE A 134 8.79 2.74 -30.80
CA PHE A 134 8.57 2.80 -29.36
C PHE A 134 7.29 3.59 -29.04
N ILE A 135 7.14 4.80 -29.59
CA ILE A 135 5.95 5.65 -29.38
C ILE A 135 4.69 4.99 -29.95
N ALA A 136 4.76 4.39 -31.15
CA ALA A 136 3.62 3.70 -31.77
C ALA A 136 3.10 2.55 -30.88
N SER A 137 4.01 1.76 -30.29
CA SER A 137 3.63 0.66 -29.39
C SER A 137 2.91 1.13 -28.12
N LEU A 138 3.28 2.30 -27.61
CA LEU A 138 2.70 2.88 -26.40
C LEU A 138 1.40 3.62 -26.68
N LYS A 139 1.30 4.29 -27.83
CA LYS A 139 0.09 4.94 -28.30
C LYS A 139 -1.06 3.93 -28.42
N ASP A 140 -0.79 2.76 -28.98
CA ASP A 140 -1.75 1.66 -29.08
C ASP A 140 -2.31 1.24 -27.70
N VAL A 141 -1.46 1.15 -26.67
CA VAL A 141 -1.89 0.84 -25.30
C VAL A 141 -2.71 1.99 -24.67
N LEU A 142 -2.29 3.24 -24.90
CA LEU A 142 -2.95 4.42 -24.36
C LEU A 142 -4.39 4.58 -24.89
N PHE A 143 -4.57 4.41 -26.19
CA PHE A 143 -5.81 4.81 -26.88
C PHE A 143 -6.78 3.67 -27.16
N ASP A 144 -6.35 2.41 -27.26
CA ASP A 144 -7.29 1.28 -27.43
C ASP A 144 -7.93 0.91 -26.09
N PRO A 145 -9.23 1.20 -25.82
CA PRO A 145 -9.86 0.94 -24.53
C PRO A 145 -9.92 -0.55 -24.15
N LYS A 146 -9.73 -1.46 -25.12
CA LYS A 146 -9.74 -2.91 -24.87
C LYS A 146 -8.39 -3.41 -24.36
N LYS A 147 -7.29 -2.71 -24.67
CA LYS A 147 -5.95 -3.08 -24.20
C LYS A 147 -5.73 -2.62 -22.77
N GLU A 148 -5.19 -3.51 -21.96
CA GLU A 148 -4.93 -3.25 -20.54
C GLU A 148 -6.16 -2.66 -19.83
N ALA A 149 -7.37 -3.17 -20.09
CA ALA A 149 -8.61 -2.49 -19.68
C ALA A 149 -8.79 -2.36 -18.15
N LYS A 150 -8.25 -3.31 -17.38
CA LYS A 150 -8.38 -3.34 -15.92
C LYS A 150 -7.10 -3.85 -15.26
N ARG A 151 -6.58 -3.15 -14.25
CA ARG A 151 -5.37 -3.56 -13.50
C ARG A 151 -5.60 -4.87 -12.76
N VAL A 152 -6.73 -4.99 -12.08
CA VAL A 152 -7.14 -6.18 -11.31
C VAL A 152 -8.57 -6.52 -11.68
N ASN A 153 -8.79 -7.71 -12.23
CA ASN A 153 -10.11 -8.20 -12.57
C ASN A 153 -10.52 -9.32 -11.61
N LEU A 154 -11.76 -9.25 -11.13
CA LEU A 154 -12.36 -10.18 -10.17
C LEU A 154 -13.67 -10.78 -10.73
N ASP A 155 -13.91 -10.66 -12.04
CA ASP A 155 -15.05 -11.25 -12.74
C ASP A 155 -14.91 -12.79 -12.77
N PRO A 156 -15.75 -13.54 -12.03
CA PRO A 156 -15.59 -14.98 -11.87
C PRO A 156 -15.80 -15.78 -13.15
N ASP A 157 -16.35 -15.15 -14.21
CA ASP A 157 -16.57 -15.79 -15.51
C ASP A 157 -15.34 -15.69 -16.44
N LYS A 158 -14.23 -15.10 -15.98
CA LYS A 158 -12.98 -14.92 -16.73
C LYS A 158 -11.80 -15.56 -16.03
N ASP A 159 -10.76 -15.87 -16.81
CA ASP A 159 -9.43 -16.13 -16.24
C ASP A 159 -8.91 -14.83 -15.64
N LEU A 160 -8.81 -14.78 -14.31
CA LEU A 160 -8.51 -13.54 -13.59
C LEU A 160 -7.10 -13.03 -13.88
N ILE A 161 -6.14 -13.92 -14.17
CA ILE A 161 -4.78 -13.53 -14.54
C ILE A 161 -4.80 -12.87 -15.92
N GLN A 162 -5.37 -13.53 -16.93
CA GLN A 162 -5.38 -13.03 -18.31
C GLN A 162 -6.23 -11.77 -18.46
N ALA A 163 -7.29 -11.63 -17.66
CA ALA A 163 -8.17 -10.48 -17.69
C ALA A 163 -7.62 -9.28 -16.87
N SER A 164 -6.51 -9.45 -16.18
CA SER A 164 -5.84 -8.42 -15.37
C SER A 164 -4.59 -7.88 -16.06
N SER A 165 -4.32 -6.60 -15.86
CA SER A 165 -3.20 -5.89 -16.52
C SER A 165 -1.97 -5.74 -15.62
N ASN A 166 -2.03 -6.18 -14.36
CA ASN A 166 -0.87 -6.22 -13.48
C ASN A 166 0.22 -7.16 -14.02
N ASN A 167 1.45 -6.98 -13.54
CA ASN A 167 2.66 -7.60 -14.09
C ASN A 167 3.23 -8.70 -13.17
N TYR A 168 2.34 -9.38 -12.46
CA TYR A 168 2.68 -10.44 -11.52
C TYR A 168 2.84 -11.82 -12.18
N TYR A 169 2.21 -12.00 -13.34
CA TYR A 169 2.19 -13.25 -14.08
C TYR A 169 2.55 -12.99 -15.55
N LYS A 170 3.27 -13.93 -16.18
CA LYS A 170 3.60 -13.83 -17.60
C LYS A 170 3.43 -15.17 -18.29
N GLU A 171 2.49 -15.21 -19.25
CA GLU A 171 2.18 -16.41 -20.05
C GLU A 171 1.70 -17.59 -19.17
N VAL A 172 1.02 -17.28 -18.07
CA VAL A 172 0.47 -18.23 -17.10
C VAL A 172 -1.05 -18.08 -17.07
N THR A 173 -1.80 -19.19 -16.99
CA THR A 173 -3.25 -19.17 -16.75
C THR A 173 -3.56 -19.16 -15.25
N GLN A 174 -4.77 -18.73 -14.87
CA GLN A 174 -5.24 -18.81 -13.49
C GLN A 174 -5.10 -20.22 -12.92
N SER A 175 -5.58 -21.24 -13.65
CA SER A 175 -5.56 -22.63 -13.21
C SER A 175 -4.13 -23.17 -13.00
N GLU A 176 -3.18 -22.76 -13.85
CA GLU A 176 -1.76 -23.11 -13.71
C GLU A 176 -1.16 -22.52 -12.43
N ALA A 177 -1.43 -21.24 -12.16
CA ALA A 177 -0.95 -20.56 -10.96
C ALA A 177 -1.56 -21.16 -9.67
N GLU A 178 -2.87 -21.38 -9.64
CA GLU A 178 -3.57 -21.98 -8.50
C GLU A 178 -3.02 -23.38 -8.19
N ALA A 179 -2.84 -24.22 -9.22
CA ALA A 179 -2.28 -25.56 -9.06
C ALA A 179 -0.84 -25.50 -8.54
N PHE A 180 -0.01 -24.57 -9.06
CA PHE A 180 1.36 -24.39 -8.65
C PHE A 180 1.48 -24.05 -7.15
N TYR A 181 0.77 -23.02 -6.68
CA TYR A 181 0.85 -22.62 -5.27
C TYR A 181 0.12 -23.58 -4.32
N THR A 182 -0.95 -24.23 -4.77
CA THR A 182 -1.60 -25.29 -3.98
C THR A 182 -0.65 -26.46 -3.75
N GLY A 183 0.12 -26.85 -4.78
CA GLY A 183 1.14 -27.89 -4.66
C GLY A 183 2.23 -27.54 -3.65
N LEU A 184 2.73 -26.30 -3.65
CA LEU A 184 3.70 -25.83 -2.66
C LEU A 184 3.12 -25.85 -1.23
N LYS A 185 1.91 -25.30 -1.06
CA LYS A 185 1.21 -25.27 0.24
C LYS A 185 0.92 -26.67 0.79
N ALA A 186 0.62 -27.65 -0.06
CA ALA A 186 0.35 -29.02 0.37
C ALA A 186 1.55 -29.70 1.06
N SER A 187 2.76 -29.23 0.78
CA SER A 187 4.00 -29.71 1.42
C SER A 187 4.42 -28.88 2.63
N ALA A 188 3.67 -27.84 2.98
CA ALA A 188 4.02 -26.91 4.05
C ALA A 188 3.63 -27.45 5.44
N GLY A 189 4.44 -27.11 6.44
CA GLY A 189 4.14 -27.41 7.85
C GLY A 189 3.16 -26.42 8.48
N SER A 190 3.12 -26.38 9.81
CA SER A 190 2.26 -25.45 10.58
C SER A 190 2.78 -24.00 10.65
N GLU A 191 3.93 -23.73 10.04
CA GLU A 191 4.55 -22.41 9.91
C GLU A 191 4.94 -22.21 8.44
N PRO A 192 3.95 -22.12 7.52
CA PRO A 192 4.23 -21.96 6.10
C PRO A 192 4.77 -20.56 5.81
N VAL A 193 5.77 -20.49 4.93
CA VAL A 193 6.17 -19.23 4.30
C VAL A 193 5.06 -18.72 3.39
N SER A 194 5.04 -17.41 3.14
CA SER A 194 4.12 -16.76 2.20
C SER A 194 4.48 -17.07 0.74
N TYR A 195 4.23 -18.31 0.28
CA TYR A 195 4.64 -18.78 -1.04
C TYR A 195 4.28 -17.82 -2.16
N GLY A 196 5.32 -17.36 -2.86
CA GLY A 196 5.22 -16.49 -4.01
C GLY A 196 4.97 -15.01 -3.73
N LEU A 197 5.01 -14.56 -2.48
CA LEU A 197 4.79 -13.15 -2.13
C LEU A 197 5.64 -12.16 -2.93
N ASN A 198 6.89 -12.53 -3.26
CA ASN A 198 7.93 -11.66 -3.82
C ASN A 198 8.46 -12.11 -5.18
N SER A 199 7.59 -12.60 -6.07
CA SER A 199 8.00 -13.15 -7.35
C SER A 199 7.04 -12.83 -8.49
N THR A 200 7.56 -12.78 -9.72
CA THR A 200 6.74 -12.89 -10.93
C THR A 200 6.70 -14.36 -11.34
N LEU A 201 5.50 -14.95 -11.48
CA LEU A 201 5.37 -16.32 -12.00
C LEU A 201 5.38 -16.29 -13.53
N VAL A 202 6.31 -17.01 -14.14
CA VAL A 202 6.46 -17.05 -15.60
C VAL A 202 6.41 -18.47 -16.12
N LYS A 203 5.90 -18.66 -17.34
CA LYS A 203 5.99 -19.94 -18.05
C LYS A 203 7.17 -19.91 -19.03
N GLU A 204 8.22 -20.67 -18.74
CA GLU A 204 9.41 -20.80 -19.59
C GLU A 204 9.55 -22.24 -20.08
N LYS A 205 9.51 -22.47 -21.40
CA LYS A 205 9.64 -23.82 -22.00
C LYS A 205 8.70 -24.85 -21.35
N ASP A 206 7.44 -24.46 -21.17
CA ASP A 206 6.38 -25.23 -20.51
C ASP A 206 6.59 -25.54 -19.01
N GLN A 207 7.54 -24.87 -18.36
CA GLN A 207 7.75 -24.96 -16.91
C GLN A 207 7.39 -23.63 -16.24
N LEU A 208 6.65 -23.72 -15.13
CA LEU A 208 6.37 -22.58 -14.27
C LEU A 208 7.58 -22.31 -13.38
N VAL A 209 8.09 -21.08 -13.44
CA VAL A 209 9.26 -20.63 -12.68
C VAL A 209 8.96 -19.29 -12.03
N GLU A 210 9.36 -19.13 -10.79
CA GLU A 210 9.31 -17.85 -10.10
C GLU A 210 10.56 -17.01 -10.41
N LYS A 211 10.35 -15.81 -10.96
CA LYS A 211 11.37 -14.77 -11.05
C LYS A 211 11.32 -13.92 -9.79
N VAL A 212 12.06 -14.37 -8.78
CA VAL A 212 12.12 -13.74 -7.46
C VAL A 212 12.67 -12.31 -7.55
N TRP A 213 12.05 -11.40 -6.80
CA TRP A 213 12.43 -10.00 -6.69
C TRP A 213 13.48 -9.82 -5.60
N LYS A 214 14.73 -9.61 -6.02
CA LYS A 214 15.92 -9.57 -5.16
C LYS A 214 17.04 -8.80 -5.85
N VAL A 215 18.14 -8.55 -5.13
CA VAL A 215 19.31 -7.79 -5.62
C VAL A 215 19.84 -8.28 -6.98
N ASP A 216 20.03 -9.59 -7.17
CA ASP A 216 20.50 -10.18 -8.43
C ASP A 216 19.35 -10.62 -9.37
N GLY A 217 18.12 -10.18 -9.08
CA GLY A 217 16.90 -10.58 -9.78
C GLY A 217 16.13 -9.42 -10.43
N LYS A 218 14.83 -9.64 -10.69
CA LYS A 218 13.93 -8.58 -11.17
C LYS A 218 13.85 -7.49 -10.07
N TYR A 219 13.92 -6.22 -10.48
CA TYR A 219 14.03 -5.03 -9.62
C TYR A 219 15.36 -4.82 -8.88
N GLY A 220 16.39 -5.63 -9.15
CA GLY A 220 17.69 -5.57 -8.48
C GLY A 220 18.28 -4.17 -8.31
N LYS A 221 18.24 -3.34 -9.36
CA LYS A 221 18.75 -1.95 -9.32
C LYS A 221 18.07 -1.06 -8.27
N ALA A 222 16.76 -1.23 -8.05
CA ALA A 222 16.03 -0.48 -7.03
C ALA A 222 16.31 -1.09 -5.65
N ILE A 223 16.26 -2.42 -5.55
CA ILE A 223 16.49 -3.16 -4.30
C ILE A 223 17.91 -2.93 -3.75
N GLU A 224 18.93 -2.84 -4.59
CA GLU A 224 20.30 -2.50 -4.19
C GLU A 224 20.36 -1.14 -3.47
N LYS A 225 19.62 -0.14 -3.96
CA LYS A 225 19.54 1.18 -3.31
C LYS A 225 18.77 1.11 -2.00
N ILE A 226 17.67 0.35 -1.95
CA ILE A 226 16.93 0.09 -0.71
C ILE A 226 17.87 -0.52 0.33
N VAL A 227 18.60 -1.59 -0.02
CA VAL A 227 19.57 -2.26 0.85
C VAL A 227 20.68 -1.31 1.33
N PHE A 228 21.21 -0.47 0.44
CA PHE A 228 22.21 0.54 0.79
C PHE A 228 21.71 1.49 1.89
N TRP A 229 20.51 2.02 1.73
CA TRP A 229 19.93 2.97 2.68
C TRP A 229 19.49 2.30 3.99
N LEU A 230 18.96 1.07 3.94
CA LEU A 230 18.67 0.27 5.13
C LEU A 230 19.95 0.00 5.94
N ALA A 231 21.07 -0.31 5.27
CA ALA A 231 22.36 -0.50 5.94
C ALA A 231 22.82 0.78 6.64
N LYS A 232 22.60 1.95 6.03
CA LYS A 232 22.86 3.25 6.65
C LYS A 232 21.94 3.54 7.83
N ALA A 233 20.66 3.23 7.71
CA ALA A 233 19.69 3.39 8.79
C ALA A 233 20.06 2.56 10.03
N SER A 234 20.56 1.32 9.83
CA SER A 234 20.99 0.42 10.91
C SER A 234 22.05 1.02 11.83
N GLU A 235 22.92 1.91 11.33
CA GLU A 235 23.93 2.61 12.13
C GLU A 235 23.30 3.53 13.22
N TYR A 236 22.04 3.94 13.02
CA TYR A 236 21.30 4.89 13.87
C TYR A 236 20.07 4.27 14.56
N ALA A 237 19.87 2.97 14.42
CA ALA A 237 18.80 2.24 15.09
C ALA A 237 18.88 2.43 16.62
N GLU A 238 17.71 2.57 17.25
CA GLU A 238 17.59 2.95 18.66
C GLU A 238 17.95 1.82 19.62
N ASN A 239 17.86 0.57 19.16
CA ASN A 239 18.18 -0.61 19.94
C ASN A 239 18.68 -1.78 19.06
N ASP A 240 19.19 -2.83 19.70
CA ASP A 240 19.78 -3.97 18.99
C ASP A 240 18.75 -4.82 18.24
N LEU A 241 17.50 -4.85 18.70
CA LEU A 241 16.43 -5.58 18.01
C LEU A 241 16.03 -4.88 16.71
N GLN A 242 16.06 -3.54 16.69
CA GLN A 242 15.94 -2.75 15.46
C GLN A 242 17.05 -3.06 14.46
N LYS A 243 18.31 -3.08 14.91
CA LYS A 243 19.44 -3.49 14.05
C LYS A 243 19.25 -4.89 13.49
N LYS A 244 18.77 -5.81 14.32
CA LYS A 244 18.56 -7.21 13.97
C LYS A 244 17.51 -7.36 12.87
N HIS A 245 16.32 -6.78 13.02
CA HIS A 245 15.30 -6.93 12.00
C HIS A 245 15.65 -6.17 10.71
N ILE A 246 16.38 -5.03 10.78
CA ILE A 246 16.93 -4.39 9.58
C ILE A 246 17.91 -5.33 8.85
N ALA A 247 18.77 -6.04 9.59
CA ALA A 247 19.70 -6.99 8.99
C ALA A 247 18.96 -8.16 8.32
N SER A 248 17.94 -8.72 8.97
CA SER A 248 17.08 -9.76 8.39
C SER A 248 16.37 -9.28 7.12
N LEU A 249 15.86 -8.04 7.12
CA LEU A 249 15.24 -7.44 5.93
C LEU A 249 16.24 -7.24 4.78
N ILE A 250 17.46 -6.82 5.09
CA ILE A 250 18.54 -6.70 4.10
C ILE A 250 18.88 -8.07 3.49
N GLU A 251 19.02 -9.11 4.31
CA GLU A 251 19.32 -10.46 3.81
C GLU A 251 18.15 -11.05 3.01
N TYR A 252 16.91 -10.77 3.40
CA TYR A 252 15.73 -11.05 2.59
C TYR A 252 15.82 -10.39 1.20
N TYR A 253 16.11 -9.09 1.13
CA TYR A 253 16.24 -8.40 -0.17
C TYR A 253 17.38 -8.91 -1.04
N LYS A 254 18.49 -9.35 -0.44
CA LYS A 254 19.62 -9.93 -1.16
C LYS A 254 19.31 -11.30 -1.73
N THR A 255 18.64 -12.15 -0.95
CA THR A 255 18.45 -13.58 -1.28
C THR A 255 17.11 -13.88 -1.93
N GLY A 256 16.09 -13.09 -1.61
CA GLY A 256 14.69 -13.33 -1.94
C GLY A 256 14.01 -14.44 -1.12
N ASP A 257 14.65 -14.96 -0.07
CA ASP A 257 14.16 -16.09 0.73
C ASP A 257 13.02 -15.67 1.67
N LEU A 258 11.82 -16.21 1.44
CA LEU A 258 10.63 -15.90 2.23
C LEU A 258 10.75 -16.32 3.71
N SER A 259 11.60 -17.29 4.05
CA SER A 259 11.85 -17.63 5.46
C SER A 259 12.59 -16.52 6.21
N LEU A 260 13.43 -15.73 5.53
CA LEU A 260 14.05 -14.54 6.10
C LEU A 260 13.04 -13.40 6.26
N PHE A 261 12.02 -13.33 5.40
CA PHE A 261 10.91 -12.38 5.56
C PHE A 261 10.06 -12.72 6.78
N ASP A 262 9.79 -14.00 7.03
CA ASP A 262 9.13 -14.46 8.26
C ASP A 262 9.99 -14.15 9.48
N GLN A 263 11.30 -14.41 9.42
CA GLN A 263 12.22 -14.05 10.49
C GLN A 263 12.21 -12.54 10.77
N TYR A 264 12.33 -11.71 9.74
CA TYR A 264 12.19 -10.26 9.83
C TYR A 264 10.89 -9.88 10.52
N SER A 265 9.77 -10.45 10.08
CA SER A 265 8.44 -10.14 10.61
C SER A 265 8.33 -10.49 12.10
N ILE A 266 8.86 -11.64 12.53
CA ILE A 266 8.90 -12.05 13.94
C ILE A 266 9.74 -11.09 14.78
N GLU A 267 10.91 -10.70 14.28
CA GLU A 267 11.80 -9.77 14.99
C GLU A 267 11.19 -8.37 15.08
N TRP A 268 10.55 -7.92 13.99
CA TRP A 268 9.85 -6.65 13.93
C TRP A 268 8.67 -6.59 14.89
N VAL A 269 7.83 -7.63 14.97
CA VAL A 269 6.71 -7.68 15.93
C VAL A 269 7.21 -7.62 17.37
N LYS A 270 8.34 -8.26 17.68
CA LYS A 270 8.93 -8.26 19.02
C LYS A 270 9.56 -6.92 19.40
N GLU A 271 9.87 -6.07 18.44
CA GLU A 271 10.45 -4.75 18.69
C GLU A 271 9.35 -3.74 19.04
N LEU A 272 9.18 -3.48 20.33
CA LEU A 272 8.13 -2.59 20.85
C LEU A 272 8.68 -1.34 21.56
N GLU A 273 10.00 -1.29 21.78
CA GLU A 273 10.64 -0.26 22.60
C GLU A 273 10.94 1.01 21.80
N GLY A 274 11.29 0.86 20.51
CA GLY A 274 11.60 1.95 19.60
C GLY A 274 10.52 3.04 19.53
N ASP A 275 10.97 4.28 19.42
CA ASP A 275 10.11 5.41 19.10
C ASP A 275 9.94 5.56 17.57
N ILE A 276 10.90 5.11 16.76
CA ILE A 276 10.85 5.09 15.28
C ILE A 276 10.58 3.67 14.81
N ASP A 277 9.70 3.53 13.82
CA ASP A 277 9.39 2.26 13.19
C ASP A 277 9.19 2.45 11.68
N PHE A 278 9.21 1.36 10.92
CA PHE A 278 8.99 1.40 9.49
C PHE A 278 8.45 0.09 8.93
N VAL A 279 7.78 0.21 7.78
CA VAL A 279 7.44 -0.86 6.86
C VAL A 279 8.22 -0.61 5.57
N ASN A 280 8.86 -1.62 5.01
CA ASN A 280 9.54 -1.53 3.71
C ASN A 280 9.66 -2.94 3.11
N GLY A 281 8.81 -3.25 2.13
CA GLY A 281 8.74 -4.63 1.63
C GLY A 281 7.63 -4.85 0.62
N PHE A 282 7.45 -6.11 0.24
CA PHE A 282 6.27 -6.59 -0.49
C PHE A 282 5.25 -7.06 0.55
N ILE A 283 4.21 -6.25 0.80
CA ILE A 283 3.36 -6.40 1.99
C ILE A 283 1.95 -6.86 1.63
N GLU A 284 1.19 -6.04 0.89
CA GLU A 284 -0.23 -6.27 0.64
C GLU A 284 -0.51 -6.90 -0.71
N VAL A 285 -1.45 -7.84 -0.77
CA VAL A 285 -1.72 -8.66 -1.96
C VAL A 285 -2.91 -8.18 -2.79
N TYR A 286 -3.48 -7.02 -2.49
CA TYR A 286 -4.68 -6.49 -3.16
C TYR A 286 -4.47 -6.21 -4.65
N GLY A 287 -3.23 -5.96 -5.07
CA GLY A 287 -2.88 -5.75 -6.47
C GLY A 287 -2.94 -7.03 -7.33
N ASP A 288 -2.99 -8.21 -6.71
CA ASP A 288 -3.05 -9.50 -7.39
C ASP A 288 -4.49 -10.05 -7.40
N PRO A 289 -5.07 -10.38 -8.58
CA PRO A 289 -6.39 -11.00 -8.65
C PRO A 289 -6.51 -12.32 -7.88
N LEU A 290 -5.41 -13.04 -7.62
CA LEU A 290 -5.39 -14.27 -6.84
C LEU A 290 -5.02 -14.05 -5.36
N GLY A 291 -4.63 -12.83 -4.98
CA GLY A 291 -4.23 -12.51 -3.61
C GLY A 291 -2.96 -13.26 -3.14
N ILE A 292 -1.99 -13.49 -4.03
CA ILE A 292 -0.74 -14.20 -3.72
C ILE A 292 0.46 -13.25 -3.75
N LYS A 293 0.55 -12.39 -4.77
CA LYS A 293 1.68 -11.47 -4.99
C LYS A 293 1.46 -10.17 -4.27
N ALA A 294 2.46 -9.70 -3.54
CA ALA A 294 2.36 -8.45 -2.83
C ALA A 294 2.92 -7.27 -3.61
N SER A 295 2.20 -6.14 -3.55
CA SER A 295 2.71 -4.84 -3.99
C SER A 295 3.82 -4.36 -3.05
N TRP A 296 4.76 -3.61 -3.62
CA TRP A 296 5.81 -2.99 -2.83
C TRP A 296 5.31 -1.69 -2.19
N GLU A 297 5.54 -1.54 -0.88
CA GLU A 297 5.18 -0.36 -0.12
C GLU A 297 6.20 -0.02 0.96
N SER A 298 6.15 1.23 1.41
CA SER A 298 6.93 1.65 2.57
C SER A 298 6.32 2.83 3.29
N ILE A 299 6.42 2.78 4.62
CA ILE A 299 6.04 3.85 5.54
C ILE A 299 7.15 3.99 6.56
N VAL A 300 7.61 5.22 6.77
CA VAL A 300 8.52 5.54 7.89
C VAL A 300 7.75 6.39 8.87
N ASN A 301 7.77 6.01 10.14
CA ASN A 301 6.95 6.63 11.16
C ASN A 301 7.68 6.74 12.50
N TYR A 302 7.11 7.54 13.38
CA TYR A 302 7.52 7.62 14.77
C TYR A 302 6.29 7.72 15.67
N LYS A 303 6.43 7.20 16.88
CA LYS A 303 5.38 7.07 17.88
C LYS A 303 4.88 8.45 18.32
N ASP A 304 3.57 8.64 18.28
CA ASP A 304 2.92 9.75 18.97
C ASP A 304 2.72 9.36 20.45
N LYS A 305 3.56 9.90 21.34
CA LYS A 305 3.54 9.50 22.75
C LYS A 305 2.26 9.88 23.48
N GLU A 306 1.62 10.99 23.09
CA GLU A 306 0.39 11.44 23.74
C GLU A 306 -0.80 10.65 23.22
N ALA A 307 -0.95 10.52 21.90
CA ALA A 307 -2.05 9.75 21.31
C ALA A 307 -1.93 8.26 21.61
N THR A 308 -0.71 7.70 21.71
CA THR A 308 -0.50 6.28 22.07
C THR A 308 -1.06 5.93 23.46
N LYS A 309 -1.17 6.89 24.39
CA LYS A 309 -1.82 6.62 25.70
C LYS A 309 -3.24 6.10 25.53
N ARG A 310 -3.97 6.60 24.52
CA ARG A 310 -5.34 6.15 24.20
C ARG A 310 -5.35 4.70 23.73
N ALA A 311 -4.50 4.36 22.76
CA ALA A 311 -4.36 3.00 22.25
C ALA A 311 -3.96 2.00 23.35
N VAL A 312 -3.02 2.37 24.24
CA VAL A 312 -2.60 1.53 25.36
C VAL A 312 -3.76 1.24 26.31
N ILE A 313 -4.55 2.26 26.68
CA ILE A 313 -5.72 2.07 27.54
C ILE A 313 -6.72 1.09 26.91
N LEU A 314 -6.96 1.19 25.60
CA LEU A 314 -7.85 0.27 24.89
C LEU A 314 -7.30 -1.16 24.90
N SER A 315 -6.02 -1.35 24.59
CA SER A 315 -5.38 -2.67 24.60
C SER A 315 -5.33 -3.31 25.98
N GLU A 316 -5.07 -2.54 27.05
CA GLU A 316 -5.09 -3.04 28.44
C GLU A 316 -6.48 -3.52 28.86
N ASN A 317 -7.53 -2.97 28.25
CA ASN A 317 -8.92 -3.34 28.50
C ASN A 317 -9.50 -4.32 27.46
N ALA A 318 -8.69 -4.87 26.55
CA ALA A 318 -9.15 -5.75 25.47
C ALA A 318 -10.05 -6.91 25.96
N GLN A 319 -9.72 -7.52 27.10
CA GLN A 319 -10.53 -8.60 27.67
C GLN A 319 -11.90 -8.09 28.15
N TRP A 320 -11.95 -6.88 28.72
CA TRP A 320 -13.22 -6.27 29.13
C TRP A 320 -14.15 -6.10 27.94
N PHE A 321 -13.63 -5.61 26.80
CA PHE A 321 -14.41 -5.50 25.58
C PHE A 321 -14.88 -6.87 25.09
N GLU A 322 -14.00 -7.87 25.00
CA GLU A 322 -14.39 -9.22 24.56
C GLU A 322 -15.49 -9.83 25.45
N ASP A 323 -15.36 -9.71 26.77
CA ASP A 323 -16.33 -10.24 27.75
C ASP A 323 -17.70 -9.57 27.63
N HIS A 324 -17.73 -8.26 27.37
CA HIS A 324 -18.95 -7.45 27.27
C HIS A 324 -19.48 -7.36 25.83
N SER A 325 -18.88 -8.07 24.87
CA SER A 325 -19.33 -8.06 23.47
C SER A 325 -20.76 -8.61 23.34
N PRO A 326 -21.60 -8.06 22.45
CA PRO A 326 -22.98 -8.52 22.26
C PRO A 326 -23.06 -9.86 21.50
N VAL A 327 -21.94 -10.39 21.01
CA VAL A 327 -21.89 -11.67 20.29
C VAL A 327 -22.17 -12.86 21.22
N SER A 328 -22.58 -13.98 20.64
CA SER A 328 -22.79 -15.24 21.40
C SER A 328 -21.51 -15.68 22.11
N ALA A 329 -21.65 -16.18 23.33
CA ALA A 329 -20.52 -16.58 24.18
C ALA A 329 -19.61 -17.64 23.53
N GLU A 330 -20.15 -18.47 22.64
CA GLU A 330 -19.37 -19.47 21.91
C GLU A 330 -18.33 -18.85 20.96
N PHE A 331 -18.54 -17.60 20.52
CA PHE A 331 -17.64 -16.88 19.62
C PHE A 331 -16.68 -15.94 20.36
N LYS A 332 -16.77 -15.86 21.70
CA LYS A 332 -15.85 -15.05 22.51
C LYS A 332 -14.53 -15.79 22.78
N LYS A 333 -13.42 -15.06 22.76
CA LYS A 333 -12.11 -15.53 23.21
C LYS A 333 -12.08 -15.60 24.75
N PRO A 334 -11.74 -16.76 25.35
CA PRO A 334 -11.60 -16.87 26.80
C PRO A 334 -10.47 -16.02 27.38
N ALA A 335 -9.44 -15.79 26.55
CA ALA A 335 -8.31 -14.93 26.86
C ALA A 335 -7.86 -14.25 25.57
N VAL A 336 -7.96 -12.93 25.51
CA VAL A 336 -7.43 -12.12 24.43
C VAL A 336 -5.92 -11.99 24.62
N LYS A 337 -5.15 -12.30 23.57
CA LYS A 337 -3.73 -11.95 23.55
C LYS A 337 -3.62 -10.49 23.11
N GLY A 338 -2.88 -9.68 23.86
CA GLY A 338 -2.72 -8.26 23.58
C GLY A 338 -2.11 -8.01 22.20
N VAL A 339 -2.75 -7.15 21.42
CA VAL A 339 -2.19 -6.55 20.21
C VAL A 339 -1.30 -5.39 20.66
N SER A 340 -0.10 -5.24 20.09
CA SER A 340 0.68 -4.03 20.33
C SER A 340 0.06 -2.90 19.53
N ALA A 341 -0.78 -2.11 20.19
CA ALA A 341 -1.39 -0.93 19.63
C ALA A 341 -0.54 0.31 19.89
N LYS A 342 -0.29 1.11 18.86
CA LYS A 342 0.32 2.42 19.02
C LYS A 342 -0.25 3.42 18.02
N VAL A 343 -0.21 4.69 18.38
CA VAL A 343 -0.54 5.76 17.47
C VAL A 343 0.77 6.34 16.92
N ILE A 344 0.82 6.57 15.62
CA ILE A 344 2.04 6.99 14.92
C ILE A 344 1.82 8.27 14.12
N ASN A 345 2.89 9.01 13.93
CA ASN A 345 3.01 10.06 12.93
C ASN A 345 3.88 9.55 11.78
N VAL A 346 3.37 9.63 10.56
CA VAL A 346 4.14 9.27 9.36
C VAL A 346 5.09 10.40 9.00
N ALA A 347 6.36 10.04 8.78
CA ALA A 347 7.40 10.93 8.27
C ALA A 347 7.47 10.90 6.73
N ILE A 348 7.31 9.73 6.12
CA ILE A 348 7.21 9.60 4.66
C ILE A 348 6.40 8.38 4.24
N LEU A 349 5.78 8.48 3.05
CA LEU A 349 5.02 7.44 2.38
C LEU A 349 5.70 7.09 1.05
N ALA A 350 5.70 5.81 0.67
CA ALA A 350 6.16 5.37 -0.64
C ALA A 350 5.47 4.06 -1.09
N GLY A 351 5.59 3.75 -2.38
CA GLY A 351 4.97 2.56 -2.96
C GLY A 351 3.45 2.62 -2.83
N ASP A 352 2.82 1.51 -2.45
CA ASP A 352 1.35 1.39 -2.48
C ASP A 352 0.65 2.21 -1.37
N CYS A 353 1.43 2.83 -0.48
CA CYS A 353 0.96 3.81 0.50
C CYS A 353 1.09 5.26 0.00
N TYR A 354 1.50 5.54 -1.25
CA TYR A 354 1.64 6.89 -1.78
C TYR A 354 1.12 7.04 -3.22
N PRO A 355 0.39 8.12 -3.55
CA PRO A 355 -0.10 9.19 -2.66
C PRO A 355 -1.41 8.85 -1.94
N ALA A 356 -2.14 7.83 -2.38
CA ALA A 356 -3.28 7.29 -1.62
C ALA A 356 -2.74 6.39 -0.51
N THR A 357 -3.08 6.69 0.74
CA THR A 357 -2.52 6.02 1.93
C THR A 357 -3.64 5.49 2.83
N PRO A 358 -3.42 4.37 3.53
CA PRO A 358 -4.30 3.97 4.62
C PRO A 358 -4.20 4.96 5.81
N ILE A 359 -5.15 4.85 6.73
CA ILE A 359 -5.17 5.55 8.03
C ILE A 359 -4.84 4.63 9.22
N GLY A 360 -4.85 3.32 8.99
CA GLY A 360 -4.55 2.28 9.96
C GLY A 360 -3.88 1.08 9.27
N ILE A 361 -3.02 0.37 9.99
CA ILE A 361 -2.27 -0.79 9.48
C ILE A 361 -2.14 -1.85 10.57
N ASN A 362 -2.32 -3.13 10.22
CA ASN A 362 -2.20 -4.25 11.15
C ASN A 362 -1.34 -5.38 10.57
N LEU A 363 -0.06 -5.42 10.97
CA LEU A 363 0.95 -6.32 10.39
C LEU A 363 1.63 -7.22 11.42
N PRO A 364 2.26 -8.34 11.01
CA PRO A 364 2.35 -8.87 9.64
C PRO A 364 1.08 -9.60 9.20
N ASN A 365 1.02 -9.97 7.92
CA ASN A 365 -0.10 -10.69 7.30
C ASN A 365 -0.08 -12.22 7.53
N ALA A 366 1.07 -12.80 7.90
CA ALA A 366 1.17 -14.23 8.13
C ALA A 366 0.45 -14.64 9.44
N GLU A 367 -0.70 -15.32 9.32
CA GLU A 367 -1.55 -15.71 10.44
C GLU A 367 -0.80 -16.47 11.55
N TRP A 368 0.05 -17.44 11.19
CA TRP A 368 0.78 -18.22 12.19
C TRP A 368 1.76 -17.35 13.01
N ILE A 369 2.32 -16.30 12.42
CA ILE A 369 3.17 -15.33 13.12
C ILE A 369 2.31 -14.51 14.07
N ARG A 370 1.14 -14.03 13.62
CA ARG A 370 0.18 -13.29 14.45
C ARG A 370 -0.26 -14.11 15.67
N GLU A 371 -0.59 -15.38 15.47
CA GLU A 371 -1.05 -16.28 16.53
C GLU A 371 0.02 -16.59 17.59
N LYS A 372 1.29 -16.77 17.16
CA LYS A 372 2.40 -17.21 18.02
C LYS A 372 3.23 -16.06 18.59
N HIS A 373 3.40 -14.98 17.84
CA HIS A 373 4.30 -13.88 18.15
C HIS A 373 3.60 -12.53 18.33
N GLY A 374 2.35 -12.41 17.87
CA GLY A 374 1.55 -11.19 17.96
C GLY A 374 1.56 -10.38 16.66
N SER A 375 0.91 -9.22 16.71
CA SER A 375 0.88 -8.24 15.62
C SER A 375 1.06 -6.82 16.16
N LYS A 376 1.42 -5.90 15.27
CA LYS A 376 1.43 -4.46 15.51
C LYS A 376 0.26 -3.85 14.77
N SER A 377 -0.63 -3.20 15.51
CA SER A 377 -1.72 -2.39 14.96
C SER A 377 -1.41 -0.92 15.21
N VAL A 378 -1.50 -0.11 14.16
CA VAL A 378 -1.16 1.30 14.22
C VAL A 378 -2.23 2.18 13.61
N THR A 379 -2.52 3.31 14.26
CA THR A 379 -3.33 4.41 13.73
C THR A 379 -2.43 5.57 13.33
N ILE A 380 -2.68 6.17 12.16
CA ILE A 380 -1.83 7.23 11.59
C ILE A 380 -2.44 8.62 11.86
N GLU A 381 -2.05 9.23 12.98
CA GLU A 381 -2.67 10.45 13.54
C GLU A 381 -2.51 11.69 12.65
N ASN A 382 -1.33 11.93 12.08
CA ASN A 382 -1.09 13.12 11.27
C ASN A 382 -1.78 13.08 9.89
N ILE A 383 -2.05 11.88 9.37
CA ILE A 383 -2.85 11.70 8.15
C ILE A 383 -4.33 11.91 8.46
N THR A 384 -4.87 11.28 9.50
CA THR A 384 -6.28 11.50 9.89
C THR A 384 -6.54 12.97 10.25
N TYR A 385 -5.56 13.64 10.87
CA TYR A 385 -5.65 15.07 11.15
C TYR A 385 -5.70 15.91 9.88
N ALA A 386 -4.88 15.58 8.87
CA ALA A 386 -4.91 16.28 7.58
C ALA A 386 -6.26 16.11 6.87
N TYR A 387 -6.85 14.91 6.90
CA TYR A 387 -8.20 14.68 6.37
C TYR A 387 -9.26 15.47 7.13
N PHE A 388 -9.21 15.48 8.46
CA PHE A 388 -10.13 16.24 9.30
C PHE A 388 -10.08 17.74 9.01
N LEU A 389 -8.88 18.33 8.95
CA LEU A 389 -8.68 19.74 8.64
C LEU A 389 -9.29 20.13 7.28
N GLU A 390 -9.19 19.25 6.29
CA GLU A 390 -9.83 19.45 4.99
C GLU A 390 -11.36 19.36 5.10
N SER A 391 -11.88 18.33 5.78
CA SER A 391 -13.32 18.11 5.89
C SER A 391 -14.08 19.28 6.53
N MET A 392 -13.41 20.07 7.39
CA MET A 392 -14.04 21.19 8.09
C MET A 392 -14.38 22.39 7.19
N ASN A 393 -13.75 22.52 6.02
CA ASN A 393 -13.82 23.77 5.23
C ASN A 393 -14.30 23.56 3.79
N ASN A 394 -14.86 22.39 3.47
CA ASN A 394 -15.22 22.04 2.09
C ASN A 394 -16.72 22.09 1.78
N GLY A 395 -17.57 22.47 2.74
CA GLY A 395 -19.01 22.63 2.57
C GLY A 395 -19.84 21.34 2.70
N MET A 396 -19.22 20.17 2.85
CA MET A 396 -19.94 18.89 2.94
C MET A 396 -20.78 18.78 4.21
N LEU A 397 -20.24 19.26 5.34
CA LEU A 397 -20.96 19.18 6.61
C LEU A 397 -22.19 20.09 6.60
N GLU A 398 -22.08 21.27 6.00
CA GLU A 398 -23.15 22.25 5.85
C GLU A 398 -24.28 21.78 4.93
N GLU A 399 -23.95 21.03 3.87
CA GLU A 399 -24.95 20.51 2.92
C GLU A 399 -25.71 19.29 3.47
N PHE A 400 -25.05 18.41 4.22
CA PHE A 400 -25.59 17.08 4.52
C PHE A 400 -25.91 16.80 6.01
N ALA A 401 -25.51 17.65 6.96
CA ALA A 401 -25.91 17.47 8.35
C ALA A 401 -27.41 17.71 8.55
N GLY A 402 -28.04 16.97 9.48
CA GLY A 402 -29.46 17.09 9.76
C GLY A 402 -29.84 18.35 10.54
N SER A 403 -28.87 18.99 11.21
CA SER A 403 -29.08 20.22 11.97
C SER A 403 -27.77 20.96 12.26
N GLU A 404 -27.88 22.24 12.66
CA GLU A 404 -26.73 23.02 13.15
C GLU A 404 -26.09 22.42 14.40
N GLU A 405 -26.88 21.75 15.25
CA GLU A 405 -26.36 21.08 16.45
C GLU A 405 -25.45 19.90 16.07
N GLU A 406 -25.84 19.10 15.08
CA GLU A 406 -25.01 18.00 14.56
C GLU A 406 -23.73 18.52 13.91
N MET A 407 -23.81 19.63 13.16
CA MET A 407 -22.62 20.27 12.59
C MET A 407 -21.63 20.70 13.67
N GLU A 408 -22.10 21.40 14.70
CA GLU A 408 -21.22 21.88 15.76
C GLU A 408 -20.59 20.73 16.54
N ARG A 409 -21.37 19.67 16.79
CA ARG A 409 -20.86 18.45 17.44
C ARG A 409 -19.80 17.75 16.60
N ALA A 410 -20.00 17.65 15.28
CA ALA A 410 -19.02 17.07 14.36
C ALA A 410 -17.74 17.91 14.29
N ARG A 411 -17.83 19.25 14.29
CA ARG A 411 -16.65 20.13 14.34
C ARG A 411 -15.88 19.98 15.66
N GLN A 412 -16.60 19.87 16.78
CA GLN A 412 -15.98 19.81 18.10
C GLN A 412 -15.35 18.44 18.41
N TYR A 413 -16.04 17.35 18.04
CA TYR A 413 -15.68 16.00 18.47
C TYR A 413 -15.33 15.04 17.33
N GLY A 414 -15.57 15.40 16.07
CA GLY A 414 -15.43 14.49 14.92
C GLY A 414 -14.02 13.92 14.76
N TYR A 415 -12.99 14.74 14.99
CA TYR A 415 -11.60 14.26 14.95
C TYR A 415 -11.32 13.21 16.04
N LEU A 416 -11.69 13.51 17.28
CA LEU A 416 -11.48 12.61 18.42
C LEU A 416 -12.29 11.32 18.26
N ALA A 417 -13.56 11.44 17.88
CA ALA A 417 -14.45 10.30 17.64
C ALA A 417 -13.94 9.43 16.48
N GLY A 418 -13.49 10.04 15.38
CA GLY A 418 -12.90 9.33 14.25
C GLY A 418 -11.64 8.55 14.64
N ASN A 419 -10.69 9.17 15.35
CA ASN A 419 -9.49 8.47 15.80
C ASN A 419 -9.82 7.37 16.82
N LEU A 420 -10.78 7.59 17.73
CA LEU A 420 -11.20 6.56 18.68
C LEU A 420 -11.90 5.40 17.98
N HIS A 421 -12.72 5.66 16.96
CA HIS A 421 -13.31 4.64 16.11
C HIS A 421 -12.24 3.78 15.45
N THR A 422 -11.27 4.42 14.78
CA THR A 422 -10.16 3.73 14.12
C THR A 422 -9.34 2.92 15.13
N ASP A 423 -9.02 3.48 16.31
CA ASP A 423 -8.29 2.74 17.35
C ASP A 423 -9.07 1.49 17.80
N LEU A 424 -10.39 1.59 17.99
CA LEU A 424 -11.22 0.44 18.34
C LEU A 424 -11.29 -0.58 17.21
N HIS A 425 -11.47 -0.14 15.96
CA HIS A 425 -11.54 -0.98 14.76
C HIS A 425 -10.25 -1.79 14.60
N GLU A 426 -9.10 -1.12 14.61
CA GLU A 426 -7.80 -1.68 14.30
C GLU A 426 -7.22 -2.51 15.45
N CYS A 427 -7.30 -1.98 16.68
CA CYS A 427 -6.62 -2.57 17.83
C CYS A 427 -7.42 -3.72 18.44
N LEU A 428 -8.76 -3.65 18.37
CA LEU A 428 -9.66 -4.57 19.06
C LEU A 428 -10.66 -5.24 18.11
N GLY A 429 -11.19 -4.52 17.12
CA GLY A 429 -12.21 -5.01 16.18
C GLY A 429 -11.74 -6.26 15.46
N HIS A 430 -10.68 -6.16 14.65
CA HIS A 430 -10.08 -7.30 13.96
C HIS A 430 -9.61 -8.41 14.93
N GLY A 431 -9.07 -8.03 16.09
CA GLY A 431 -8.56 -8.96 17.10
C GLY A 431 -9.64 -9.68 17.91
N SER A 432 -10.89 -9.22 17.90
CA SER A 432 -11.98 -9.76 18.71
C SER A 432 -12.59 -11.04 18.12
N GLY A 433 -13.17 -11.86 18.99
CA GLY A 433 -13.90 -13.05 18.59
C GLY A 433 -13.04 -14.21 18.08
N LYS A 434 -13.65 -15.40 17.96
CA LYS A 434 -13.03 -16.61 17.40
C LYS A 434 -13.99 -17.34 16.46
N VAL A 435 -13.43 -18.05 15.50
CA VAL A 435 -14.16 -18.94 14.60
C VAL A 435 -14.42 -20.30 15.25
N ARG A 436 -15.44 -21.04 14.77
CA ARG A 436 -15.66 -22.44 15.16
C ARG A 436 -14.56 -23.32 14.58
N GLU A 437 -14.27 -24.43 15.26
CA GLU A 437 -13.33 -25.43 14.76
C GLU A 437 -13.77 -25.94 13.37
N GLY A 438 -12.83 -26.00 12.43
CA GLY A 438 -13.07 -26.42 11.05
C GLY A 438 -13.61 -25.31 10.12
N VAL A 439 -13.78 -24.08 10.60
CA VAL A 439 -14.14 -22.91 9.77
C VAL A 439 -12.89 -22.08 9.50
N SER A 440 -12.68 -21.68 8.25
CA SER A 440 -11.60 -20.80 7.81
C SER A 440 -12.13 -19.55 7.10
N THR A 441 -11.26 -18.55 6.97
CA THR A 441 -11.53 -17.31 6.23
C THR A 441 -11.91 -17.59 4.77
N GLU A 442 -11.39 -18.67 4.18
CA GLU A 442 -11.68 -19.12 2.82
C GLU A 442 -13.15 -19.51 2.60
N ASN A 443 -13.90 -19.83 3.67
CA ASN A 443 -15.32 -20.15 3.56
C ASN A 443 -16.17 -18.97 3.06
N LEU A 444 -15.73 -17.72 3.31
CA LEU A 444 -16.41 -16.51 2.86
C LEU A 444 -16.04 -16.11 1.42
N LYS A 445 -15.01 -16.73 0.83
CA LYS A 445 -14.54 -16.47 -0.54
C LYS A 445 -14.40 -14.95 -0.79
N ASN A 446 -15.00 -14.45 -1.86
CA ASN A 446 -14.98 -13.06 -2.28
C ASN A 446 -15.77 -12.10 -1.36
N TYR A 447 -16.47 -12.60 -0.34
CA TYR A 447 -17.14 -11.77 0.66
C TYR A 447 -16.32 -11.53 1.92
N TYR A 448 -15.19 -12.24 2.08
CA TYR A 448 -14.40 -12.23 3.30
C TYR A 448 -14.05 -10.81 3.75
N SER A 449 -13.37 -10.03 2.89
CA SER A 449 -12.90 -8.68 3.23
C SER A 449 -14.06 -7.76 3.63
N THR A 450 -15.14 -7.71 2.85
CA THR A 450 -16.30 -6.85 3.18
C THR A 450 -16.91 -7.19 4.53
N ILE A 451 -17.03 -8.47 4.86
CA ILE A 451 -17.62 -8.91 6.14
C ILE A 451 -16.67 -8.66 7.31
N GLU A 452 -15.36 -8.84 7.11
CA GLU A 452 -14.36 -8.60 8.14
C GLU A 452 -14.26 -7.12 8.53
N GLU A 453 -14.24 -6.21 7.55
CA GLU A 453 -14.29 -4.76 7.78
C GLU A 453 -15.59 -4.33 8.49
N THR A 454 -16.74 -4.84 8.01
CA THR A 454 -18.05 -4.55 8.61
C THR A 454 -18.09 -4.99 10.08
N ARG A 455 -17.48 -6.13 10.41
CA ARG A 455 -17.41 -6.65 11.77
C ARG A 455 -16.58 -5.75 12.69
N ALA A 456 -15.42 -5.30 12.23
CA ALA A 456 -14.55 -4.41 12.99
C ALA A 456 -15.20 -3.02 13.20
N ASP A 457 -15.87 -2.47 12.17
CA ASP A 457 -16.66 -1.23 12.30
C ASP A 457 -17.80 -1.36 13.31
N LEU A 458 -18.57 -2.45 13.25
CA LEU A 458 -19.66 -2.68 14.21
C LEU A 458 -19.16 -2.80 15.65
N PHE A 459 -17.98 -3.40 15.85
CA PHE A 459 -17.34 -3.45 17.16
C PHE A 459 -17.02 -2.04 17.66
N ALA A 460 -16.38 -1.22 16.84
CA ALA A 460 -16.01 0.15 17.20
C ALA A 460 -17.24 1.02 17.50
N LEU A 461 -18.23 1.01 16.60
CA LEU A 461 -19.48 1.76 16.76
C LEU A 461 -20.26 1.35 18.02
N TYR A 462 -20.30 0.06 18.34
CA TYR A 462 -20.98 -0.43 19.54
C TYR A 462 -20.38 0.14 20.84
N TYR A 463 -19.05 0.19 20.94
CA TYR A 463 -18.36 0.64 22.16
C TYR A 463 -18.17 2.16 22.28
N MET A 464 -18.41 2.90 21.21
CA MET A 464 -18.45 4.36 21.24
C MET A 464 -19.77 4.92 21.75
N MET A 465 -20.85 4.12 21.72
CA MET A 465 -22.16 4.45 22.28
C MET A 465 -22.24 4.12 23.77
#